data_AF-A0A3S4K141-F1
#
_entry.id   AF-A0A3S4K141-F1
#
_cell.length_a   1.000
_cell.length_b   1.000
_cell.length_c   1.000
_cell.angle_alpha   90.00
_cell.angle_beta   90.00
_cell.angle_gamma   90.00
#
_symmetry.space_group_name_H-M   'P 1'
#
loop_
_entity.id
_entity.type
_entity.pdbx_description
1 polymer ?
#
loop_
_entity_poly.entity_id
_entity_poly.type
_entity_poly.pdbx_seq_one_letter_code
_entity_poly.pdbx_strand_id
1 'polypeptide(L)' 'MSKAQKLLNWVDARFPLTALWESQWGKYVAPKNFNFWYFFGSLAMLVLVLQIVTGIFLTMNYKRTAP' A
#
# COMPACT_ATOMS: atom_id res chain seq x y z
N MET A 1 29.53 -0.32 -0.28
CA MET A 1 28.07 -0.62 -0.26
C MET A 1 27.59 -0.74 1.17
N SER A 2 26.49 -0.07 1.53
CA SER A 2 25.86 -0.19 2.85
C SER A 2 25.27 -1.61 3.04
N LYS A 3 25.08 -2.03 4.30
CA LYS A 3 24.45 -3.34 4.62
C LYS A 3 23.05 -3.46 4.00
N ALA A 4 22.30 -2.36 3.96
CA ALA A 4 20.98 -2.30 3.32
C ALA A 4 21.04 -2.60 1.81
N GLN A 5 22.03 -2.06 1.10
CA GLN A 5 22.21 -2.32 -0.34
C GLN A 5 22.53 -3.81 -0.60
N LYS A 6 23.33 -4.43 0.27
CA LYS A 6 23.64 -5.87 0.14
C LYS A 6 22.41 -6.75 0.34
N LEU A 7 21.53 -6.39 1.28
CA LEU A 7 20.27 -7.09 1.50
C LEU A 7 19.32 -6.92 0.31
N LEU A 8 19.15 -5.69 -0.19
CA LEU A 8 18.33 -5.45 -1.38
C LEU A 8 18.82 -6.24 -2.59
N ASN A 9 20.13 -6.24 -2.86
CA ASN A 9 20.70 -6.99 -3.97
C ASN A 9 20.53 -8.51 -3.81
N TRP A 10 20.57 -9.05 -2.58
CA TRP A 10 20.31 -10.46 -2.32
C TRP A 10 18.83 -10.82 -2.53
N VAL A 11 17.92 -9.94 -2.09
CA VAL A 11 16.47 -10.09 -2.34
C VAL A 11 16.20 -10.04 -3.84
N ASP A 12 16.70 -9.02 -4.55
CA ASP A 12 16.51 -8.86 -6.00
C ASP A 12 17.07 -10.03 -6.82
N ALA A 13 18.16 -10.64 -6.36
CA ALA A 13 18.71 -11.85 -7.00
C ALA A 13 17.80 -13.07 -6.87
N ARG A 14 16.89 -13.10 -5.87
CA ARG A 14 15.98 -14.23 -5.62
C ARG A 14 14.55 -13.95 -6.05
N PHE A 15 14.10 -12.72 -5.90
CA PHE A 15 12.80 -12.21 -6.29
C PHE A 15 13.00 -10.78 -6.79
N PRO A 16 12.66 -10.46 -8.05
CA PRO A 16 12.95 -9.16 -8.66
C PRO A 16 12.05 -8.06 -8.09
N LEU A 17 12.29 -7.68 -6.84
CA LEU A 17 11.44 -6.79 -6.06
C LEU A 17 11.51 -5.37 -6.60
N THR A 18 12.71 -4.90 -6.95
CA THR A 18 12.91 -3.59 -7.60
C THR A 18 12.29 -3.54 -8.99
N ALA A 19 12.49 -4.55 -9.83
CA ALA A 19 11.89 -4.56 -11.17
C ALA A 19 10.36 -4.66 -11.13
N LEU A 20 9.79 -5.41 -10.19
CA LEU A 20 8.35 -5.45 -9.97
C LEU A 20 7.83 -4.09 -9.49
N TRP A 21 8.50 -3.47 -8.52
CA TRP A 21 8.17 -2.13 -8.06
C TRP A 21 8.17 -1.11 -9.20
N GLU A 22 9.22 -1.10 -10.02
CA GLU A 22 9.32 -0.24 -11.21
C GLU A 22 8.22 -0.52 -12.24
N SER A 23 7.85 -1.78 -12.45
CA SER A 23 6.79 -2.17 -13.39
C SER A 23 5.39 -1.75 -12.92
N GLN A 24 5.11 -1.83 -11.63
CA GLN A 24 3.77 -1.60 -11.06
C GLN A 24 3.55 -0.12 -10.72
N TRP A 25 4.58 0.58 -10.25
CA TRP A 25 4.46 1.96 -9.76
C TRP A 25 5.25 2.97 -10.61
N GLY A 26 6.39 2.57 -11.17
CA GLY A 26 7.35 3.49 -11.78
C GLY A 26 7.04 3.92 -13.21
N LYS A 27 6.39 3.08 -14.02
CA LYS A 27 6.12 3.38 -15.45
C LYS A 27 4.70 3.85 -15.76
N TYR A 28 3.87 4.12 -14.75
CA TYR A 28 2.54 4.67 -14.99
C TYR A 28 2.61 6.16 -15.33
N VAL A 29 2.51 6.47 -16.62
CA VAL A 29 2.37 7.85 -17.10
C VAL A 29 0.99 8.34 -16.68
N ALA A 30 0.96 9.14 -15.61
CA ALA A 30 -0.25 9.74 -15.10
C ALA A 30 -0.82 10.72 -16.16
N PRO A 31 -2.05 10.53 -16.67
CA PRO A 31 -2.60 11.34 -17.76
C PRO A 31 -2.74 12.81 -17.35
N LYS A 32 -2.21 13.74 -18.15
CA LYS A 32 -2.13 15.19 -17.83
C LYS A 32 -3.50 15.91 -17.65
N ASN A 33 -4.63 15.22 -17.87
CA ASN A 33 -5.99 15.76 -17.74
C ASN A 33 -6.69 15.22 -16.48
N PHE A 34 -6.02 15.29 -15.33
CA PHE A 34 -6.62 14.88 -14.05
C PHE A 34 -7.74 15.84 -13.64
N ASN A 35 -8.95 15.30 -13.49
CA ASN A 35 -10.07 16.02 -12.88
C ASN A 35 -10.14 15.71 -11.36
N PHE A 36 -10.78 16.59 -10.59
CA PHE A 36 -10.93 16.49 -9.13
C PHE A 36 -11.48 15.12 -8.68
N TRP A 37 -12.33 14.48 -9.49
CA TRP A 37 -12.96 13.19 -9.18
C TRP A 37 -11.96 12.04 -8.93
N TYR A 38 -10.76 12.07 -9.51
CA TYR A 38 -9.74 11.07 -9.25
C TYR A 38 -9.21 11.10 -7.80
N PHE A 39 -9.37 12.23 -7.10
CA PHE A 39 -9.04 12.34 -5.68
C PHE A 39 -9.95 11.48 -4.80
N PHE A 40 -11.20 11.22 -5.20
CA PHE A 40 -12.07 10.31 -4.46
C PHE A 40 -11.57 8.87 -4.50
N GLY A 41 -10.84 8.47 -5.55
CA GLY A 41 -10.20 7.15 -5.61
C GLY A 41 -9.10 6.99 -4.55
N SER A 42 -8.21 7.98 -4.41
CA SER A 42 -7.18 7.96 -3.36
C SER A 42 -7.79 8.14 -1.96
N LEU A 43 -8.86 8.94 -1.85
CA LEU A 43 -9.61 9.08 -0.60
C LEU A 43 -10.28 7.76 -0.17
N ALA A 44 -10.83 7.00 -1.11
CA ALA A 44 -11.40 5.67 -0.83
C ALA A 44 -10.32 4.70 -0.32
N MET A 45 -9.11 4.73 -0.91
CA MET A 45 -7.97 3.96 -0.42
C MET A 45 -7.57 4.36 1.02
N LEU A 46 -7.56 5.66 1.33
CA LEU A 46 -7.31 6.15 2.68
C LEU A 46 -8.37 5.67 3.67
N VAL A 47 -9.65 5.81 3.32
CA VAL A 47 -10.78 5.35 4.15
C VAL A 47 -10.70 3.85 4.37
N LEU A 48 -10.36 3.06 3.35
CA LEU A 48 -10.19 1.60 3.49
C LEU A 48 -9.14 1.24 4.54
N VAL A 49 -7.97 1.89 4.50
CA VAL A 49 -6.92 1.67 5.51
C VAL A 49 -7.42 2.05 6.91
N LEU A 50 -8.12 3.18 7.04
CA LEU A 50 -8.71 3.60 8.31
C LEU A 50 -9.74 2.58 8.82
N GLN A 51 -10.59 2.02 7.95
CA GLN A 51 -11.56 1.00 8.31
C GLN A 51 -10.89 -0.30 8.77
N ILE A 52 -9.79 -0.72 8.13
CA ILE A 52 -9.05 -1.92 8.55
C ILE A 52 -8.41 -1.68 9.92
N VAL A 53 -7.72 -0.55 10.12
CA VAL A 53 -7.03 -0.26 11.39
C VAL A 53 -8.03 -0.11 12.54
N THR A 54 -9.07 0.71 12.34
CA THR A 54 -10.10 0.89 13.37
C THR A 54 -10.93 -0.38 13.57
N GLY A 55 -11.19 -1.14 12.52
CA GLY A 55 -11.84 -2.45 12.57
C GLY A 55 -11.06 -3.45 13.41
N ILE A 56 -9.75 -3.59 13.20
CA ILE A 56 -8.88 -4.46 14.01
C ILE A 56 -8.86 -3.98 15.47
N PHE A 57 -8.75 -2.68 15.70
CA PHE A 57 -8.80 -2.12 17.05
C PHE A 57 -10.13 -2.46 17.75
N LEU A 58 -11.25 -2.32 17.02
CA LEU A 58 -12.57 -2.66 17.52
C LEU A 58 -12.69 -4.17 17.77
N THR A 59 -12.23 -5.05 16.89
CA THR A 59 -12.31 -6.51 17.13
C THR A 59 -11.52 -6.95 18.37
N MET A 60 -10.44 -6.23 18.72
CA MET A 60 -9.66 -6.50 19.93
C MET A 60 -10.30 -5.98 21.21
N ASN A 61 -11.03 -4.87 21.17
CA ASN A 61 -11.60 -4.21 22.36
C ASN A 61 -13.11 -4.40 22.52
N TYR A 62 -13.81 -4.79 21.46
CA TYR A 62 -15.24 -4.98 21.44
C TYR A 62 -15.60 -6.39 21.89
N LYS A 63 -16.08 -6.50 23.14
CA LYS A 63 -16.80 -7.69 23.57
C LYS A 63 -18.19 -7.65 22.97
N ARG A 64 -18.46 -8.57 22.04
CA ARG A 64 -19.80 -8.76 21.46
C ARG A 64 -20.70 -9.42 22.51
N THR A 65 -21.35 -8.60 23.33
CA THR A 65 -22.41 -9.08 24.21
C THR A 65 -23.73 -8.84 23.50
N ALA A 66 -24.18 -9.84 22.74
CA ALA A 66 -25.56 -9.98 22.30
C ALA A 66 -26.07 -11.32 22.84
N PRO A 67 -27.29 -11.39 23.40
CA PRO A 67 -27.88 -12.63 23.91
C PRO A 67 -28.10 -13.67 22.81
#